data_AF-A0A0S4WVB1-F1
#
_entry.id   AF-A0A0S4WVB1-F1
#
_cell.length_a   1.000
_cell.length_b   1.000
_cell.length_c   1.000
_cell.angle_alpha   90.00
_cell.angle_beta   90.00
_cell.angle_gamma   90.00
#
_symmetry.space_group_name_H-M   'P 1'
#
loop_
_entity.id
_entity.type
_entity.pdbx_description
1 polymer ?
#
loop_
_entity_poly.entity_id
_entity_poly.type
_entity_poly.pdbx_seq_one_letter_code
_entity_poly.pdbx_strand_id
1 'polypeptide(L)'
;MYQLQDLLTDAQINALDAQPYDMVVVEAGNTVKNQETFNTAGMVTRLHTKADGSPRKVIAYIDIGQAESFRTYWIDNQWKTPTATKPGVPDFILTADPDGWADDYPVAYWDQRWQDLWLGTNGAVAQLAREGFDGVYLDWVEGYTNAKVVAAAKKAGVNPAKAMVDFIAKIRAAGRAINPQFAVIQQNAPELIDAVGAAKLLPNLDAISQEDTWFGGDAGASWGDASGTDQATESADTQWTIEQLQKHCAGGLPVFTIDYALTSPNPRTVYTTSRSLGFRPLVSRVSLSKPTTTPPWNY
;
A
#
# COMPACT_ATOMS: atom_id res chain seq x y z
N MET A 1 7.10 -6.82 7.76
CA MET A 1 8.10 -6.40 6.76
C MET A 1 7.38 -5.85 5.56
N TYR A 2 7.91 -4.80 4.95
CA TYR A 2 7.40 -4.22 3.72
C TYR A 2 8.56 -4.18 2.72
N GLN A 3 8.43 -4.89 1.60
CA GLN A 3 9.44 -4.94 0.54
C GLN A 3 8.73 -5.10 -0.81
N LEU A 4 8.86 -4.10 -1.68
CA LEU A 4 8.15 -4.06 -2.97
C LEU A 4 9.06 -4.35 -4.17
N GLN A 5 10.38 -4.24 -4.00
CA GLN A 5 11.32 -4.39 -5.10
C GLN A 5 12.29 -5.52 -4.83
N ASP A 6 13.01 -5.92 -5.89
CA ASP A 6 14.05 -6.94 -5.84
C ASP A 6 13.54 -8.26 -5.23
N LEU A 7 12.46 -8.82 -5.82
CA LEU A 7 11.83 -10.09 -5.40
C LEU A 7 11.70 -11.13 -6.53
N LEU A 8 12.59 -11.07 -7.53
CA LEU A 8 12.46 -11.85 -8.78
C LEU A 8 13.40 -13.05 -8.88
N THR A 9 14.37 -13.16 -7.97
CA THR A 9 15.33 -14.26 -7.93
C THR A 9 15.20 -15.05 -6.65
N ASP A 10 15.61 -16.32 -6.66
CA ASP A 10 15.63 -17.15 -5.45
C ASP A 10 16.44 -16.48 -4.34
N ALA A 11 17.61 -15.90 -4.64
CA ALA A 11 18.45 -15.25 -3.63
C ALA A 11 17.74 -14.08 -2.93
N GLN A 12 16.99 -13.28 -3.69
CA GLN A 12 16.18 -12.18 -3.17
C GLN A 12 15.03 -12.69 -2.29
N ILE A 13 14.29 -13.68 -2.76
CA ILE A 13 13.18 -14.28 -2.01
C ILE A 13 13.71 -14.99 -0.75
N ASN A 14 14.84 -15.70 -0.82
CA ASN A 14 15.52 -16.30 0.33
C ASN A 14 15.83 -15.25 1.41
N ALA A 15 16.28 -14.05 1.02
CA ALA A 15 16.66 -12.99 1.95
C ALA A 15 15.45 -12.46 2.73
N LEU A 16 14.29 -12.34 2.07
CA LEU A 16 13.02 -11.98 2.72
C LEU A 16 12.47 -13.13 3.57
N ASP A 17 12.56 -14.36 3.06
CA ASP A 17 12.06 -15.56 3.73
C ASP A 17 12.78 -15.84 5.06
N ALA A 18 14.06 -15.50 5.15
CA ALA A 18 14.85 -15.61 6.38
C ALA A 18 14.41 -14.64 7.50
N GLN A 19 13.54 -13.67 7.21
CA GLN A 19 13.16 -12.63 8.18
C GLN A 19 12.11 -13.13 9.19
N PRO A 20 12.19 -12.77 10.48
CA PRO A 20 11.33 -13.35 11.52
C PRO A 20 9.90 -12.75 11.59
N TYR A 21 9.53 -11.86 10.68
CA TYR A 21 8.26 -11.14 10.73
C TYR A 21 7.06 -12.06 10.48
N ASP A 22 6.00 -11.86 11.26
CA ASP A 22 4.71 -12.58 11.12
C ASP A 22 3.90 -12.16 9.88
N MET A 23 4.26 -11.04 9.26
CA MET A 23 3.62 -10.51 8.06
C MET A 23 4.66 -9.88 7.13
N VAL A 24 4.56 -10.21 5.85
CA VAL A 24 5.29 -9.55 4.75
C VAL A 24 4.27 -8.94 3.79
N VAL A 25 4.51 -7.70 3.38
CA VAL A 25 3.81 -7.02 2.28
C VAL A 25 4.78 -7.01 1.10
N VAL A 26 4.33 -7.54 -0.04
CA VAL A 26 5.16 -7.76 -1.23
C VAL A 26 4.43 -7.43 -2.51
N GLU A 27 5.20 -7.14 -3.55
CA GLU A 27 4.71 -7.01 -4.92
C GLU A 27 4.33 -8.37 -5.53
N ALA A 28 3.26 -8.42 -6.30
CA ALA A 28 2.91 -9.55 -7.14
C ALA A 28 3.61 -9.42 -8.50
N GLY A 29 4.81 -10.01 -8.64
CA GLY A 29 5.65 -9.81 -9.83
C GLY A 29 4.93 -10.10 -11.18
N ASN A 30 4.01 -11.06 -11.22
CA ASN A 30 3.22 -11.36 -12.42
C ASN A 30 2.21 -10.28 -12.84
N THR A 31 1.99 -9.23 -12.04
CA THR A 31 1.21 -8.05 -12.45
C THR A 31 2.09 -6.95 -13.05
N VAL A 32 3.41 -7.12 -13.06
CA VAL A 32 4.40 -6.19 -13.64
C VAL A 32 4.75 -6.62 -15.08
N LYS A 33 4.88 -5.64 -15.99
CA LYS A 33 5.26 -5.89 -17.38
C LYS A 33 6.58 -6.65 -17.49
N ASN A 34 6.62 -7.60 -18.43
CA ASN A 34 7.77 -8.49 -18.69
C ASN A 34 8.05 -9.49 -17.55
N GLN A 35 7.17 -9.59 -16.56
CA GLN A 35 7.27 -10.51 -15.43
C GLN A 35 6.04 -11.41 -15.32
N GLU A 36 5.20 -11.47 -16.35
CA GLU A 36 3.91 -12.20 -16.36
C GLU A 36 4.08 -13.71 -16.11
N THR A 37 5.27 -14.25 -16.41
CA THR A 37 5.63 -15.66 -16.21
C THR A 37 6.29 -15.94 -14.85
N PHE A 38 6.52 -14.91 -14.03
CA PHE A 38 7.08 -15.06 -12.70
C PHE A 38 6.15 -15.92 -11.83
N ASN A 39 6.74 -16.86 -11.08
CA ASN A 39 5.98 -17.78 -10.24
C ASN A 39 5.57 -17.14 -8.91
N THR A 40 4.64 -16.18 -8.96
CA THR A 40 4.11 -15.48 -7.78
C THR A 40 3.54 -16.45 -6.76
N ALA A 41 2.74 -17.44 -7.18
CA ALA A 41 2.17 -18.44 -6.26
C ALA A 41 3.25 -19.27 -5.53
N GLY A 42 4.35 -19.59 -6.21
CA GLY A 42 5.50 -20.25 -5.61
C GLY A 42 6.21 -19.36 -4.57
N MET A 43 6.41 -18.08 -4.87
CA MET A 43 6.94 -17.10 -3.91
C MET A 43 6.04 -16.99 -2.67
N VAL A 44 4.73 -16.87 -2.87
CA VAL A 44 3.74 -16.78 -1.79
C VAL A 44 3.76 -18.04 -0.92
N THR A 45 3.71 -19.23 -1.54
CA THR A 45 3.78 -20.53 -0.84
C THR A 45 5.00 -20.62 0.05
N ARG A 46 6.15 -20.19 -0.48
CA ARG A 46 7.40 -20.20 0.24
C ARG A 46 7.38 -19.25 1.45
N LEU A 47 6.90 -18.02 1.26
CA LEU A 47 6.92 -17.00 2.30
C LEU A 47 5.92 -17.27 3.43
N HIS A 48 4.93 -18.17 3.27
CA HIS A 48 3.93 -18.46 4.30
C HIS A 48 4.45 -19.15 5.57
N THR A 49 5.67 -19.68 5.57
CA THR A 49 6.21 -20.38 6.75
C THR A 49 7.54 -19.75 7.13
N LYS A 50 7.66 -19.29 8.38
CA LYS A 50 8.93 -18.78 8.91
C LYS A 50 9.92 -19.92 9.13
N ALA A 51 11.19 -19.59 9.30
CA ALA A 51 12.25 -20.57 9.57
C ALA A 51 12.01 -21.44 10.82
N ASP A 52 11.23 -20.95 11.79
CA ASP A 52 10.82 -21.70 12.99
C ASP A 52 9.60 -22.61 12.79
N GLY A 53 9.05 -22.67 11.57
CA GLY A 53 7.89 -23.49 11.20
C GLY A 53 6.53 -22.84 11.51
N SER A 54 6.51 -21.65 12.12
CA SER A 54 5.25 -20.95 12.42
C SER A 54 4.76 -20.14 11.19
N PRO A 55 3.43 -19.92 11.07
CA PRO A 55 2.86 -19.30 9.88
C PRO A 55 3.22 -17.81 9.77
N ARG A 56 3.30 -17.34 8.53
CA ARG A 56 3.50 -15.94 8.14
C ARG A 56 2.38 -15.52 7.19
N LYS A 57 1.87 -14.30 7.37
CA LYS A 57 0.95 -13.65 6.46
C LYS A 57 1.69 -13.03 5.27
N VAL A 58 1.21 -13.32 4.05
CA VAL A 58 1.76 -12.75 2.82
C VAL A 58 0.68 -11.89 2.16
N ILE A 59 0.92 -10.58 2.12
CA ILE A 59 -0.05 -9.58 1.66
C ILE A 59 0.45 -8.96 0.35
N ALA A 60 -0.43 -8.87 -0.65
CA ALA A 60 -0.11 -8.23 -1.92
C ALA A 60 -0.27 -6.72 -1.82
N TYR A 61 0.73 -5.96 -2.24
CA TYR A 61 0.58 -4.53 -2.51
C TYR A 61 -0.25 -4.32 -3.78
N ILE A 62 -1.20 -3.40 -3.71
CA ILE A 62 -1.93 -2.88 -4.87
C ILE A 62 -2.20 -1.39 -4.71
N ASP A 63 -1.95 -0.62 -5.76
CA ASP A 63 -2.39 0.77 -5.83
C ASP A 63 -3.81 0.84 -6.40
N ILE A 64 -4.76 1.35 -5.60
CA ILE A 64 -6.16 1.45 -6.02
C ILE A 64 -6.59 2.87 -6.40
N GLY A 65 -5.75 3.87 -6.13
CA GLY A 65 -5.99 5.28 -6.37
C GLY A 65 -5.20 5.88 -7.52
N GLN A 66 -4.22 5.14 -8.06
CA GLN A 66 -3.41 5.49 -9.23
C GLN A 66 -3.28 4.33 -10.20
N ALA A 67 -3.04 4.68 -11.47
CA ALA A 67 -2.62 3.75 -12.49
C ALA A 67 -1.09 3.81 -12.64
N GLU A 68 -0.42 2.73 -12.30
CA GLU A 68 1.00 2.50 -12.55
C GLU A 68 1.25 2.06 -14.01
N SER A 69 2.10 2.78 -14.74
CA SER A 69 2.35 2.55 -16.18
C SER A 69 3.14 1.27 -16.47
N PHE A 70 3.84 0.72 -15.48
CA PHE A 70 4.60 -0.52 -15.57
C PHE A 70 3.76 -1.78 -15.32
N ARG A 71 2.46 -1.65 -15.00
CA ARG A 71 1.56 -2.79 -14.78
C ARG A 71 1.12 -3.43 -16.09
N THR A 72 0.82 -4.72 -16.03
CA THR A 72 0.33 -5.53 -17.16
C THR A 72 -0.99 -5.05 -17.75
N TYR A 73 -1.84 -4.36 -16.98
CA TYR A 73 -3.07 -3.76 -17.51
C TYR A 73 -2.82 -2.54 -18.41
N TRP A 74 -1.64 -1.91 -18.32
CA TRP A 74 -1.34 -0.70 -19.08
C TRP A 74 -1.00 -1.05 -20.53
N ILE A 75 -1.85 -0.63 -21.47
CA ILE A 75 -1.68 -0.95 -22.89
C ILE A 75 -0.90 0.16 -23.59
N ASP A 76 0.42 0.02 -23.77
CA ASP A 76 1.34 1.09 -24.22
C ASP A 76 0.92 1.84 -25.50
N ASN A 77 0.33 1.14 -26.45
CA ASN A 77 -0.08 1.73 -27.73
C ASN A 77 -1.52 2.30 -27.73
N GLN A 78 -2.26 2.14 -26.63
CA GLN A 78 -3.65 2.59 -26.51
C GLN A 78 -3.84 3.58 -25.38
N TRP A 79 -3.13 3.38 -24.28
CA TRP A 79 -3.17 4.23 -23.11
C TRP A 79 -2.20 5.40 -23.27
N LYS A 80 -2.56 6.54 -22.70
CA LYS A 80 -1.76 7.76 -22.75
C LYS A 80 -1.74 8.38 -21.37
N THR A 81 -0.58 8.86 -21.00
CA THR A 81 -0.39 9.59 -19.75
C THR A 81 -1.17 10.91 -19.79
N PRO A 82 -1.62 11.41 -18.63
CA PRO A 82 -2.25 12.71 -18.54
C PRO A 82 -1.21 13.81 -18.78
N THR A 83 -1.70 15.00 -19.14
CA THR A 83 -0.89 16.22 -19.22
C THR A 83 -1.36 17.21 -18.17
N ALA A 84 -0.65 18.32 -17.99
CA ALA A 84 -1.05 19.37 -17.05
C ALA A 84 -2.49 19.89 -17.26
N THR A 85 -3.04 19.75 -18.48
CA THR A 85 -4.35 20.32 -18.86
C THR A 85 -5.38 19.29 -19.34
N LYS A 86 -5.00 18.02 -19.54
CA LYS A 86 -5.89 16.99 -20.09
C LYS A 86 -5.70 15.66 -19.35
N PRO A 87 -6.79 14.92 -19.08
CA PRO A 87 -6.67 13.56 -18.60
C PRO A 87 -5.96 12.68 -19.64
N GLY A 88 -5.52 11.51 -19.19
CA GLY A 88 -4.94 10.48 -20.03
C GLY A 88 -5.98 9.80 -20.91
N VAL A 89 -5.53 8.69 -21.50
CA VAL A 89 -6.40 7.71 -22.15
C VAL A 89 -6.14 6.38 -21.46
N PRO A 90 -7.16 5.70 -20.90
CA PRO A 90 -8.54 6.15 -20.73
C PRO A 90 -8.66 7.41 -19.85
N ASP A 91 -9.79 8.10 -19.98
CA ASP A 91 -10.04 9.39 -19.31
C ASP A 91 -10.32 9.27 -17.80
N PHE A 92 -10.36 8.05 -17.25
CA PHE A 92 -10.28 7.86 -15.80
C PHE A 92 -8.88 8.18 -15.26
N ILE A 93 -7.84 8.27 -16.09
CA ILE A 93 -6.50 8.69 -15.68
C ILE A 93 -6.46 10.22 -15.64
N LEU A 94 -6.40 10.81 -14.45
CA LEU A 94 -6.75 12.22 -14.27
C LEU A 94 -5.55 13.17 -14.32
N THR A 95 -4.44 12.80 -13.69
CA THR A 95 -3.29 13.70 -13.54
C THR A 95 -2.01 12.91 -13.25
N ALA A 96 -0.86 13.58 -13.25
CA ALA A 96 0.40 12.99 -12.81
C ALA A 96 0.43 12.94 -11.28
N ASP A 97 1.15 11.98 -10.73
CA ASP A 97 1.46 11.91 -9.31
C ASP A 97 2.01 13.26 -8.79
N PRO A 98 1.50 13.79 -7.66
CA PRO A 98 1.95 15.05 -7.08
C PRO A 98 3.24 14.94 -6.27
N ASP A 99 3.63 13.73 -5.84
CA ASP A 99 4.71 13.47 -4.89
C ASP A 99 6.02 13.09 -5.59
N GLY A 100 5.99 12.94 -6.91
CA GLY A 100 7.16 12.71 -7.76
C GLY A 100 7.38 11.26 -8.13
N TRP A 101 6.43 10.35 -7.84
CA TRP A 101 6.47 8.98 -8.31
C TRP A 101 6.24 8.95 -9.82
N ALA A 102 7.33 8.71 -10.56
CA ALA A 102 7.27 8.60 -12.00
C ALA A 102 6.46 7.35 -12.40
N ASP A 103 5.71 7.46 -13.50
CA ASP A 103 4.84 6.42 -14.03
C ASP A 103 3.55 6.13 -13.23
N ASP A 104 3.26 6.97 -12.23
CA ASP A 104 2.05 6.91 -11.43
C ASP A 104 1.07 8.04 -11.76
N TYR A 105 -0.21 7.69 -11.84
CA TYR A 105 -1.25 8.61 -12.30
C TYR A 105 -2.56 8.47 -11.50
N PRO A 106 -2.93 9.45 -10.65
CA PRO A 106 -4.21 9.43 -9.95
C PRO A 106 -5.40 9.21 -10.88
N VAL A 107 -6.30 8.32 -10.46
CA VAL A 107 -7.47 7.91 -11.27
C VAL A 107 -8.80 8.28 -10.64
N ALA A 108 -9.84 8.34 -11.47
CA ALA A 108 -11.23 8.31 -11.04
C ALA A 108 -11.58 6.89 -10.58
N TYR A 109 -11.20 6.51 -9.37
CA TYR A 109 -11.33 5.12 -8.87
C TYR A 109 -12.78 4.61 -8.75
N TRP A 110 -13.78 5.47 -8.91
CA TRP A 110 -15.19 5.09 -9.03
C TRP A 110 -15.59 4.67 -10.45
N ASP A 111 -14.75 4.88 -11.46
CA ASP A 111 -15.02 4.50 -12.84
C ASP A 111 -15.03 2.96 -12.96
N GLN A 112 -16.07 2.43 -13.60
CA GLN A 112 -16.24 0.98 -13.72
C GLN A 112 -15.08 0.34 -14.51
N ARG A 113 -14.52 1.02 -15.52
CA ARG A 113 -13.39 0.50 -16.30
C ARG A 113 -12.14 0.33 -15.44
N TRP A 114 -11.93 1.23 -14.47
CA TRP A 114 -10.86 1.09 -13.49
C TRP A 114 -11.17 -0.06 -12.53
N GLN A 115 -12.36 -0.10 -11.95
CA GLN A 115 -12.75 -1.15 -11.01
C GLN A 115 -12.71 -2.55 -11.64
N ASP A 116 -13.00 -2.69 -12.93
CA ASP A 116 -12.97 -3.97 -13.66
C ASP A 116 -11.57 -4.57 -13.75
N LEU A 117 -10.50 -3.75 -13.71
CA LEU A 117 -9.11 -4.25 -13.65
C LEU A 117 -8.83 -5.01 -12.35
N TRP A 118 -9.49 -4.61 -11.27
CA TRP A 118 -9.33 -5.19 -9.94
C TRP A 118 -10.38 -6.26 -9.62
N LEU A 119 -11.62 -6.03 -10.03
CA LEU A 119 -12.82 -6.75 -9.59
C LEU A 119 -13.54 -7.53 -10.69
N GLY A 120 -13.17 -7.34 -11.96
CA GLY A 120 -13.79 -8.04 -13.08
C GLY A 120 -13.55 -9.55 -13.05
N THR A 121 -14.09 -10.28 -14.02
CA THR A 121 -13.91 -11.75 -14.13
C THR A 121 -12.43 -12.16 -14.10
N ASN A 122 -11.57 -11.34 -14.71
CA ASN A 122 -10.11 -11.50 -14.73
C ASN A 122 -9.41 -10.44 -13.86
N GLY A 123 -10.11 -9.87 -12.88
CA GLY A 123 -9.59 -8.84 -12.02
C GLY A 123 -8.51 -9.35 -11.07
N ALA A 124 -7.52 -8.50 -10.78
CA ALA A 124 -6.34 -8.87 -10.02
C ALA A 124 -6.67 -9.39 -8.60
N VAL A 125 -7.68 -8.85 -7.91
CA VAL A 125 -7.97 -9.23 -6.51
C VAL A 125 -8.31 -10.72 -6.39
N ALA A 126 -9.16 -11.24 -7.28
CA ALA A 126 -9.52 -12.65 -7.25
C ALA A 126 -8.35 -13.56 -7.69
N GLN A 127 -7.48 -13.06 -8.59
CA GLN A 127 -6.25 -13.75 -8.98
C GLN A 127 -5.27 -13.86 -7.80
N LEU A 128 -4.97 -12.74 -7.13
CA LEU A 128 -4.07 -12.70 -5.97
C LEU A 128 -4.55 -13.66 -4.86
N ALA A 129 -5.85 -13.67 -4.57
CA ALA A 129 -6.42 -14.60 -3.61
C ALA A 129 -6.25 -16.08 -4.01
N ARG A 130 -6.34 -16.41 -5.32
CA ARG A 130 -6.09 -17.78 -5.83
C ARG A 130 -4.62 -18.16 -5.82
N GLU A 131 -3.72 -17.19 -5.94
CA GLU A 131 -2.26 -17.37 -5.87
C GLU A 131 -1.76 -17.58 -4.43
N GLY A 132 -2.65 -17.48 -3.45
CA GLY A 132 -2.39 -17.80 -2.04
C GLY A 132 -2.19 -16.59 -1.14
N PHE A 133 -2.22 -15.36 -1.68
CA PHE A 133 -2.10 -14.18 -0.83
C PHE A 133 -3.18 -14.17 0.25
N ASP A 134 -2.77 -13.85 1.48
CA ASP A 134 -3.66 -13.75 2.63
C ASP A 134 -4.54 -12.49 2.59
N GLY A 135 -4.22 -11.54 1.72
CA GLY A 135 -4.91 -10.25 1.65
C GLY A 135 -4.20 -9.25 0.74
N VAL A 136 -4.70 -8.01 0.78
CA VAL A 136 -4.16 -6.87 0.05
C VAL A 136 -3.85 -5.69 0.96
N TYR A 137 -2.83 -4.95 0.58
CA TYR A 137 -2.40 -3.68 1.15
C TYR A 137 -2.68 -2.60 0.10
N LEU A 138 -3.57 -1.66 0.44
CA LEU A 138 -4.22 -0.73 -0.49
C LEU A 138 -3.53 0.63 -0.44
N ASP A 139 -2.80 0.97 -1.50
CA ASP A 139 -2.16 2.27 -1.64
C ASP A 139 -3.10 3.33 -2.25
N TRP A 140 -2.71 4.59 -2.07
CA TRP A 140 -3.35 5.77 -2.65
C TRP A 140 -4.81 5.97 -2.28
N VAL A 141 -5.15 5.53 -1.07
CA VAL A 141 -6.47 5.72 -0.47
C VAL A 141 -6.78 7.22 -0.32
N GLU A 142 -5.77 8.05 -0.05
CA GLU A 142 -5.80 9.52 0.03
C GLU A 142 -6.23 10.21 -1.27
N GLY A 143 -6.32 9.47 -2.38
CA GLY A 143 -6.79 9.99 -3.67
C GLY A 143 -8.14 10.71 -3.57
N TYR A 144 -8.97 10.43 -2.56
CA TYR A 144 -10.21 11.16 -2.30
C TYR A 144 -10.05 12.64 -1.92
N THR A 145 -8.85 13.05 -1.48
CA THR A 145 -8.51 14.45 -1.15
C THR A 145 -7.77 15.16 -2.28
N ASN A 146 -7.22 14.43 -3.24
CA ASN A 146 -6.48 15.00 -4.36
C ASN A 146 -7.37 15.97 -5.17
N ALA A 147 -6.88 17.19 -5.39
CA ALA A 147 -7.70 18.26 -5.98
C ALA A 147 -8.25 17.94 -7.38
N LYS A 148 -7.48 17.21 -8.21
CA LYS A 148 -7.91 16.80 -9.56
C LYS A 148 -8.96 15.69 -9.49
N VAL A 149 -8.77 14.74 -8.59
CA VAL A 149 -9.74 13.67 -8.30
C VAL A 149 -11.04 14.27 -7.75
N VAL A 150 -10.97 15.17 -6.76
CA VAL A 150 -12.14 15.87 -6.20
C VAL A 150 -12.89 16.67 -7.27
N ALA A 151 -12.18 17.37 -8.16
CA ALA A 151 -12.80 18.10 -9.26
C ALA A 151 -13.54 17.16 -10.25
N ALA A 152 -12.93 16.01 -10.58
CA ALA A 152 -13.55 14.99 -11.41
C ALA A 152 -14.78 14.35 -10.73
N ALA A 153 -14.68 14.03 -9.44
CA ALA A 153 -15.76 13.49 -8.63
C ALA A 153 -16.96 14.45 -8.59
N LYS A 154 -16.69 15.74 -8.36
CA LYS A 154 -17.71 16.80 -8.38
C LYS A 154 -18.42 16.88 -9.73
N LYS A 155 -17.69 16.80 -10.84
CA LYS A 155 -18.27 16.79 -12.20
C LYS A 155 -19.13 15.55 -12.44
N ALA A 156 -18.75 14.41 -11.87
CA ALA A 156 -19.48 13.15 -11.96
C ALA A 156 -20.65 13.02 -10.96
N GLY A 157 -20.82 13.97 -10.03
CA GLY A 157 -21.82 13.88 -8.95
C GLY A 157 -21.49 12.81 -7.90
N VAL A 158 -20.21 12.47 -7.74
CA VAL A 158 -19.70 11.44 -6.83
C VAL A 158 -19.14 12.09 -5.56
N ASN A 159 -19.40 11.50 -4.40
CA ASN A 159 -18.66 11.79 -3.17
C ASN A 159 -17.38 10.94 -3.16
N PRO A 160 -16.18 11.54 -3.28
CA PRO A 160 -14.94 10.78 -3.43
C PRO A 160 -14.64 9.91 -2.19
N ALA A 161 -14.77 10.45 -0.98
CA ALA A 161 -14.52 9.69 0.25
C ALA A 161 -15.42 8.45 0.36
N LYS A 162 -16.73 8.62 0.07
CA LYS A 162 -17.66 7.49 0.05
C LYS A 162 -17.30 6.48 -1.04
N ALA A 163 -16.94 6.94 -2.23
CA ALA A 163 -16.58 6.07 -3.34
C ALA A 163 -15.32 5.24 -3.07
N MET A 164 -14.34 5.80 -2.34
CA MET A 164 -13.16 5.05 -1.89
C MET A 164 -13.55 3.93 -0.93
N VAL A 165 -14.37 4.22 0.09
CA VAL A 165 -14.86 3.19 1.03
C VAL A 165 -15.71 2.13 0.33
N ASP A 166 -16.58 2.52 -0.61
CA ASP A 166 -17.36 1.57 -1.41
C ASP A 166 -16.44 0.66 -2.25
N PHE A 167 -15.32 1.19 -2.76
CA PHE A 167 -14.37 0.41 -3.54
C PHE A 167 -13.59 -0.57 -2.65
N ILE A 168 -13.10 -0.13 -1.49
CA ILE A 168 -12.48 -0.99 -0.47
C ILE A 168 -13.43 -2.14 -0.07
N ALA A 169 -14.72 -1.84 0.14
CA ALA A 169 -15.72 -2.85 0.47
C ALA A 169 -15.90 -3.90 -0.64
N LYS A 170 -15.88 -3.48 -1.91
CA LYS A 170 -15.95 -4.39 -3.07
C LYS A 170 -14.69 -5.25 -3.19
N ILE A 171 -13.50 -4.68 -2.96
CA ILE A 171 -12.22 -5.43 -2.93
C ILE A 171 -12.27 -6.51 -1.86
N ARG A 172 -12.68 -6.14 -0.63
CA ARG A 172 -12.87 -7.09 0.48
C ARG A 172 -13.80 -8.23 0.08
N ALA A 173 -14.95 -7.91 -0.51
CA ALA A 173 -15.93 -8.91 -0.93
C ALA A 173 -15.36 -9.85 -2.01
N ALA A 174 -14.65 -9.31 -3.00
CA ALA A 174 -14.04 -10.09 -4.08
C ALA A 174 -12.97 -11.05 -3.56
N GLY A 175 -12.06 -10.58 -2.70
CA GLY A 175 -11.06 -11.44 -2.07
C GLY A 175 -11.70 -12.50 -1.17
N ARG A 176 -12.71 -12.13 -0.37
CA ARG A 176 -13.42 -13.05 0.54
C ARG A 176 -14.28 -14.09 -0.14
N ALA A 177 -14.66 -13.87 -1.39
CA ALA A 177 -15.31 -14.90 -2.20
C ALA A 177 -14.39 -16.09 -2.52
N ILE A 178 -13.06 -15.89 -2.47
CA ILE A 178 -12.05 -16.93 -2.70
C ILE A 178 -11.43 -17.41 -1.38
N ASN A 179 -11.01 -16.49 -0.52
CA ASN A 179 -10.45 -16.77 0.80
C ASN A 179 -11.28 -16.06 1.88
N PRO A 180 -12.12 -16.74 2.66
CA PRO A 180 -12.96 -16.09 3.68
C PRO A 180 -12.20 -15.26 4.74
N GLN A 181 -10.89 -15.49 4.89
CA GLN A 181 -10.00 -14.75 5.79
C GLN A 181 -9.16 -13.68 5.07
N PHE A 182 -9.48 -13.37 3.80
CA PHE A 182 -8.75 -12.39 3.00
C PHE A 182 -8.73 -11.03 3.71
N ALA A 183 -7.52 -10.58 4.03
CA ALA A 183 -7.27 -9.36 4.77
C ALA A 183 -7.27 -8.14 3.86
N VAL A 184 -7.74 -7.01 4.37
CA VAL A 184 -7.67 -5.71 3.70
C VAL A 184 -7.00 -4.71 4.62
N ILE A 185 -5.85 -4.20 4.21
CA ILE A 185 -5.04 -3.24 4.96
C ILE A 185 -5.04 -1.91 4.18
N GLN A 186 -5.54 -0.84 4.78
CA GLN A 186 -5.46 0.50 4.20
C GLN A 186 -4.06 1.08 4.46
N GLN A 187 -3.43 1.70 3.45
CA GLN A 187 -2.26 2.55 3.62
C GLN A 187 -2.69 4.02 3.66
N ASN A 188 -2.07 4.80 4.56
CA ASN A 188 -2.27 6.23 4.72
C ASN A 188 -3.74 6.64 4.93
N ALA A 189 -4.05 7.91 4.66
CA ALA A 189 -5.39 8.49 4.74
C ALA A 189 -6.18 8.18 6.03
N PRO A 190 -5.57 8.24 7.24
CA PRO A 190 -6.28 7.89 8.47
C PRO A 190 -7.47 8.83 8.72
N GLU A 191 -7.44 10.06 8.22
CA GLU A 191 -8.54 11.02 8.32
C GLU A 191 -9.79 10.65 7.48
N LEU A 192 -9.72 9.61 6.61
CA LEU A 192 -10.90 9.07 5.93
C LEU A 192 -11.98 8.65 6.94
N ILE A 193 -11.58 8.23 8.15
CA ILE A 193 -12.51 7.88 9.23
C ILE A 193 -13.42 9.05 9.63
N ASP A 194 -12.92 10.29 9.59
CA ASP A 194 -13.70 11.50 9.88
C ASP A 194 -14.60 11.85 8.70
N ALA A 195 -14.12 11.65 7.47
CA ALA A 195 -14.85 11.99 6.25
C ALA A 195 -16.10 11.11 6.04
N VAL A 196 -16.04 9.82 6.42
CA VAL A 196 -17.15 8.88 6.21
C VAL A 196 -17.82 8.38 7.49
N GLY A 197 -17.13 8.49 8.63
CA GLY A 197 -17.51 7.92 9.91
C GLY A 197 -16.99 6.49 10.13
N ALA A 198 -16.52 6.22 11.35
CA ALA A 198 -15.95 4.92 11.76
C ALA A 198 -16.85 3.72 11.45
N ALA A 199 -18.16 3.84 11.68
CA ALA A 199 -19.13 2.76 11.41
C ALA A 199 -19.22 2.34 9.94
N LYS A 200 -18.81 3.22 9.01
CA LYS A 200 -18.77 2.90 7.57
C LYS A 200 -17.40 2.42 7.11
N LEU A 201 -16.32 2.94 7.69
CA LEU A 201 -14.96 2.58 7.29
C LEU A 201 -14.52 1.24 7.89
N LEU A 202 -14.51 1.17 9.23
CA LEU A 202 -13.81 0.10 9.97
C LEU A 202 -14.26 -1.33 9.63
N PRO A 203 -15.55 -1.63 9.37
CA PRO A 203 -15.96 -3.00 9.00
C PRO A 203 -15.32 -3.53 7.70
N ASN A 204 -14.80 -2.64 6.86
CA ASN A 204 -14.18 -2.99 5.58
C ASN A 204 -12.67 -3.22 5.69
N LEU A 205 -12.07 -2.97 6.85
CA LEU A 205 -10.63 -3.08 7.08
C LEU A 205 -10.34 -4.18 8.10
N ASP A 206 -9.17 -4.80 7.98
CA ASP A 206 -8.59 -5.64 9.03
C ASP A 206 -7.40 -4.97 9.72
N ALA A 207 -6.82 -3.93 9.09
CA ALA A 207 -5.82 -3.03 9.69
C ALA A 207 -5.70 -1.72 8.89
N ILE A 208 -4.96 -0.76 9.45
CA ILE A 208 -4.42 0.41 8.75
C ILE A 208 -2.90 0.44 8.92
N SER A 209 -2.20 1.02 7.95
CA SER A 209 -0.78 1.29 7.97
C SER A 209 -0.51 2.74 7.54
N GLN A 210 0.55 3.36 8.06
CA GLN A 210 0.89 4.75 7.80
C GLN A 210 2.37 4.91 7.42
N GLU A 211 2.61 5.64 6.33
CA GLU A 211 3.86 6.24 5.88
C GLU A 211 3.69 7.77 5.84
N ASP A 212 4.59 8.59 6.33
CA ASP A 212 5.50 8.37 7.45
C ASP A 212 4.97 9.11 8.68
N THR A 213 5.31 8.66 9.89
CA THR A 213 4.81 9.32 11.11
C THR A 213 5.82 10.32 11.68
N TRP A 214 7.09 9.97 11.74
CA TRP A 214 8.21 10.76 12.28
C TRP A 214 9.32 11.02 11.27
N PHE A 215 9.64 10.03 10.42
CA PHE A 215 10.75 10.13 9.48
C PHE A 215 10.39 9.57 8.11
N GLY A 216 10.57 10.38 7.07
CA GLY A 216 10.37 9.98 5.69
C GLY A 216 11.62 10.02 4.83
N GLY A 217 11.40 9.99 3.51
CA GLY A 217 12.44 10.07 2.48
C GLY A 217 11.88 10.48 1.12
N ASP A 218 12.78 10.87 0.22
CA ASP A 218 12.41 11.32 -1.13
C ASP A 218 11.90 10.16 -1.99
N ALA A 219 10.81 10.39 -2.73
CA ALA A 219 10.30 9.48 -3.73
C ALA A 219 11.39 9.06 -4.74
N GLY A 220 11.43 7.78 -5.10
CA GLY A 220 12.39 7.23 -6.07
C GLY A 220 13.84 7.11 -5.57
N ALA A 221 14.15 7.47 -4.32
CA ALA A 221 15.48 7.28 -3.76
C ALA A 221 15.88 5.79 -3.75
N SER A 222 17.11 5.49 -4.17
CA SER A 222 17.62 4.11 -4.16
C SER A 222 17.99 3.65 -2.74
N TRP A 223 18.14 2.33 -2.52
CA TRP A 223 18.44 1.78 -1.18
C TRP A 223 19.61 2.45 -0.45
N GLY A 224 20.65 2.86 -1.19
CA GLY A 224 21.85 3.48 -0.63
C GLY A 224 21.82 5.00 -0.56
N ASP A 225 20.76 5.63 -1.08
CA ASP A 225 20.66 7.09 -1.14
C ASP A 225 20.30 7.66 0.24
N ALA A 226 21.00 8.72 0.64
CA ALA A 226 20.77 9.39 1.90
C ALA A 226 19.46 10.19 1.90
N SER A 227 18.94 10.57 0.73
CA SER A 227 17.64 11.25 0.64
C SER A 227 16.47 10.33 0.99
N GLY A 228 16.64 9.01 0.91
CA GLY A 228 15.56 8.03 1.13
C GLY A 228 15.30 7.67 2.60
N THR A 229 15.80 8.47 3.56
CA THR A 229 15.72 8.18 5.00
C THR A 229 15.98 9.43 5.85
N ASP A 230 15.62 9.36 7.13
CA ASP A 230 15.95 10.31 8.21
C ASP A 230 15.46 11.76 7.96
N GLN A 231 14.50 11.97 7.06
CA GLN A 231 13.87 13.27 6.88
C GLN A 231 12.79 13.48 7.94
N ALA A 232 13.00 14.39 8.88
CA ALA A 232 12.05 14.60 9.95
C ALA A 232 10.72 15.18 9.43
N THR A 233 9.62 14.56 9.83
CA THR A 233 8.28 15.13 9.69
C THR A 233 8.09 16.28 10.69
N GLU A 234 7.34 17.30 10.31
CA GLU A 234 7.01 18.40 11.21
C GLU A 234 6.23 17.90 12.43
N SER A 235 6.58 18.38 13.62
CA SER A 235 6.03 17.85 14.87
C SER A 235 4.50 17.94 14.98
N ALA A 236 3.90 18.96 14.35
CA ALA A 236 2.45 19.13 14.29
C ALA A 236 1.78 18.06 13.41
N ASP A 237 2.41 17.70 12.29
CA ASP A 237 1.91 16.68 11.38
C ASP A 237 2.05 15.29 12.01
N THR A 238 3.19 15.01 12.65
CA THR A 238 3.37 13.79 13.47
C THR A 238 2.27 13.67 14.53
N GLN A 239 2.01 14.74 15.29
CA GLN A 239 0.98 14.72 16.33
C GLN A 239 -0.40 14.47 15.73
N TRP A 240 -0.75 15.16 14.65
CA TRP A 240 -2.03 15.00 13.98
C TRP A 240 -2.21 13.57 13.43
N THR A 241 -1.19 13.01 12.80
CA THR A 241 -1.20 11.63 12.30
C THR A 241 -1.44 10.64 13.43
N ILE A 242 -0.74 10.79 14.57
CA ILE A 242 -0.96 9.96 15.76
C ILE A 242 -2.41 10.06 16.24
N GLU A 243 -2.98 11.27 16.32
CA GLU A 243 -4.36 11.49 16.75
C GLU A 243 -5.38 10.80 15.81
N GLN A 244 -5.15 10.80 14.50
CA GLN A 244 -5.99 10.10 13.53
C GLN A 244 -5.85 8.57 13.64
N LEU A 245 -4.63 8.06 13.78
CA LEU A 245 -4.38 6.63 13.97
C LEU A 245 -4.99 6.09 15.27
N GLN A 246 -4.99 6.88 16.36
CA GLN A 246 -5.62 6.49 17.62
C GLN A 246 -7.14 6.25 17.49
N LYS A 247 -7.82 6.88 16.52
CA LYS A 247 -9.24 6.59 16.25
C LYS A 247 -9.44 5.18 15.70
N HIS A 248 -8.47 4.65 14.95
CA HIS A 248 -8.50 3.28 14.44
C HIS A 248 -8.21 2.27 15.56
N CYS A 249 -7.24 2.57 16.43
CA CYS A 249 -7.00 1.80 17.65
C CYS A 249 -8.26 1.74 18.53
N ALA A 250 -8.92 2.87 18.78
CA ALA A 250 -10.17 2.93 19.54
C ALA A 250 -11.30 2.14 18.86
N GLY A 251 -11.27 2.03 17.54
CA GLY A 251 -12.13 1.17 16.73
C GLY A 251 -11.78 -0.32 16.72
N GLY A 252 -10.70 -0.72 17.40
CA GLY A 252 -10.23 -2.10 17.50
C GLY A 252 -9.38 -2.59 16.32
N LEU A 253 -8.98 -1.71 15.40
CA LEU A 253 -8.08 -2.09 14.32
C LEU A 253 -6.62 -2.09 14.78
N PRO A 254 -5.82 -3.11 14.40
CA PRO A 254 -4.37 -3.00 14.40
C PRO A 254 -3.91 -1.80 13.55
N VAL A 255 -2.98 -1.03 14.10
CA VAL A 255 -2.30 0.06 13.41
C VAL A 255 -0.84 -0.33 13.21
N PHE A 256 -0.44 -0.42 11.94
CA PHE A 256 0.95 -0.53 11.54
C PHE A 256 1.50 0.87 11.26
N THR A 257 2.79 1.06 11.51
CA THR A 257 3.51 2.25 11.05
C THR A 257 4.75 1.80 10.33
N ILE A 258 5.14 2.56 9.32
CA ILE A 258 6.45 2.46 8.72
C ILE A 258 7.03 3.86 8.63
N ASP A 259 8.29 3.94 9.03
CA ASP A 259 9.09 5.15 8.95
C ASP A 259 10.41 4.82 8.27
N TYR A 260 10.93 5.80 7.54
CA TYR A 260 12.21 5.71 6.85
C TYR A 260 13.31 6.35 7.67
N ALA A 261 13.99 5.55 8.49
CA ALA A 261 15.07 6.00 9.36
C ALA A 261 16.24 5.02 9.40
N LEU A 262 17.45 5.56 9.47
CA LEU A 262 18.70 4.78 9.44
C LEU A 262 19.65 5.22 10.55
N THR A 263 19.73 6.52 10.80
CA THR A 263 20.76 7.10 11.66
C THR A 263 20.32 7.12 13.12
N SER A 264 21.15 6.60 14.03
CA SER A 264 20.87 6.68 15.47
C SER A 264 20.77 8.15 15.93
N PRO A 265 19.74 8.53 16.72
CA PRO A 265 18.81 7.66 17.45
C PRO A 265 17.48 7.36 16.74
N ASN A 266 17.28 7.79 15.49
CA ASN A 266 15.97 7.85 14.83
C ASN A 266 15.19 6.52 14.81
N PRO A 267 15.76 5.37 14.35
CA PRO A 267 15.05 4.10 14.40
C PRO A 267 14.59 3.73 15.82
N ARG A 268 15.41 4.01 16.83
CA ARG A 268 15.06 3.74 18.23
C ARG A 268 13.92 4.62 18.71
N THR A 269 13.90 5.87 18.31
CA THR A 269 12.80 6.78 18.59
C THR A 269 11.50 6.25 18.00
N VAL A 270 11.49 5.87 16.70
CA VAL A 270 10.29 5.33 16.04
C VAL A 270 9.77 4.09 16.76
N TYR A 271 10.61 3.07 16.94
CA TYR A 271 10.18 1.81 17.55
C TYR A 271 9.64 2.00 18.98
N THR A 272 10.31 2.84 19.79
CA THR A 272 9.91 3.06 21.19
C THR A 272 8.59 3.84 21.25
N THR A 273 8.48 4.94 20.51
CA THR A 273 7.31 5.81 20.55
C THR A 273 6.10 5.12 19.94
N SER A 274 6.23 4.51 18.75
CA SER A 274 5.15 3.75 18.11
C SER A 274 4.58 2.66 19.03
N ARG A 275 5.46 1.86 19.67
CA ARG A 275 5.01 0.79 20.57
C ARG A 275 4.33 1.33 21.82
N SER A 276 4.77 2.47 22.36
CA SER A 276 4.13 3.11 23.51
C SER A 276 2.69 3.58 23.20
N LEU A 277 2.39 3.83 21.92
CA LEU A 277 1.08 4.21 21.42
C LEU A 277 0.19 3.01 21.05
N GLY A 278 0.70 1.78 21.17
CA GLY A 278 0.00 0.56 20.76
C GLY A 278 0.12 0.22 19.28
N PHE A 279 0.97 0.93 18.53
CA PHE A 279 1.21 0.68 17.10
C PHE A 279 2.23 -0.44 16.88
N ARG A 280 2.26 -0.98 15.66
CA ARG A 280 3.14 -2.06 15.21
C ARG A 280 4.14 -1.52 14.17
N PRO A 281 5.27 -0.95 14.62
CA PRO A 281 6.22 -0.27 13.74
C PRO A 281 7.11 -1.23 12.93
N LEU A 282 7.46 -0.76 11.74
CA LEU A 282 8.63 -1.16 10.95
C LEU A 282 9.47 0.10 10.68
N VAL A 283 10.79 -0.01 10.74
CA VAL A 283 11.68 1.04 10.22
C VAL A 283 12.39 0.48 9.01
N SER A 284 12.43 1.23 7.90
CA SER A 284 13.05 0.81 6.65
C SER A 284 13.66 2.01 5.90
N ARG A 285 13.74 1.91 4.57
CA ARG A 285 14.10 2.99 3.65
C ARG A 285 13.06 3.04 2.54
N VAL A 286 12.79 4.23 1.98
CA VAL A 286 11.70 4.48 1.02
C VAL A 286 11.75 3.60 -0.23
N SER A 287 12.94 3.12 -0.61
CA SER A 287 13.08 2.25 -1.78
C SER A 287 12.44 0.87 -1.61
N LEU A 288 12.24 0.40 -0.36
CA LEU A 288 11.61 -0.88 -0.04
C LEU A 288 12.15 -2.07 -0.86
N SER A 289 13.45 -2.06 -1.18
CA SER A 289 14.04 -3.03 -2.11
C SER A 289 14.79 -4.16 -1.42
N LYS A 290 14.97 -4.10 -0.09
CA LYS A 290 15.67 -5.13 0.69
C LYS A 290 15.03 -5.27 2.06
N PRO A 291 15.29 -6.39 2.76
CA PRO A 291 15.00 -6.48 4.19
C PRO A 291 15.64 -5.33 4.96
N THR A 292 14.91 -4.77 5.92
CA THR A 292 15.41 -3.64 6.71
C THR A 292 16.73 -3.98 7.43
N THR A 293 17.67 -3.04 7.41
CA THR A 293 18.91 -3.08 8.19
C THR A 293 18.77 -2.44 9.57
N THR A 294 17.58 -1.95 9.91
CA THR A 294 17.23 -1.36 11.21
C THR A 294 16.11 -2.16 11.87
N PRO A 295 16.28 -3.48 12.09
CA PRO A 295 15.29 -4.25 12.82
C PRO A 295 15.17 -3.73 14.27
N PRO A 296 14.00 -3.87 14.92
CA PRO A 296 13.90 -3.68 16.35
C PRO A 296 14.90 -4.61 17.05
N TRP A 297 15.47 -4.11 18.14
CA TRP A 297 16.52 -4.78 18.93
C TRP A 297 16.14 -6.14 19.54
N ASN A 298 14.88 -6.56 19.45
CA ASN A 298 14.32 -7.76 20.09
C ASN A 298 13.45 -8.58 19.13
N TYR A 299 13.99 -9.02 17.98
CA TYR A 299 13.39 -10.15 17.28
C TYR A 299 13.82 -11.47 17.90
#